data_AF-A0A075JU90-F1
#
_entry.id   AF-A0A075JU90-F1
#
_cell.length_a   1.000
_cell.length_b   1.000
_cell.length_c   1.000
_cell.angle_alpha   90.00
_cell.angle_beta   90.00
_cell.angle_gamma   90.00
#
_symmetry.space_group_name_H-M   'P 1'
#
loop_
_entity.id
_entity.type
_entity.pdbx_description
1 polymer ?
#
loop_
_entity_poly.entity_id
_entity_poly.type
_entity_poly.pdbx_seq_one_letter_code
_entity_poly.pdbx_strand_id
1 'polypeptide(L)'
;MKEFIIYLISIFVAVPLLATWFTYLVARKAGKSEIKAVRITVYVTTILYIIAVAMLLKIIFGQTHSGYILVLILSVLCIIIFYQWRYNTEIVISKAIILTWRITFLLFLFAYLLLSLVGVIQRIFY
;
A
#
# COMPACT_ATOMS: atom_id res chain seq x y z
N MET A 1 20.86 14.91 -14.63
CA MET A 1 19.93 13.76 -14.77
C MET A 1 19.97 12.80 -13.57
N LYS A 2 21.14 12.34 -13.10
CA LYS A 2 21.23 11.43 -11.94
C LYS A 2 20.63 12.01 -10.66
N GLU A 3 20.94 13.26 -10.33
CA GLU A 3 20.37 13.97 -9.17
C GLU A 3 18.85 14.09 -9.21
N PHE A 4 18.29 14.42 -10.38
CA PHE A 4 16.84 14.53 -10.57
C PHE A 4 16.12 13.21 -10.28
N ILE A 5 16.70 12.08 -10.72
CA ILE A 5 16.16 10.75 -10.46
C ILE A 5 16.22 10.43 -8.95
N ILE A 6 17.32 10.81 -8.27
CA ILE A 6 17.47 10.59 -6.83
C ILE A 6 16.40 11.37 -6.05
N TYR A 7 16.22 12.66 -6.34
CA TYR A 7 15.17 13.47 -5.69
C TYR A 7 13.77 12.93 -5.96
N LEU A 8 13.50 12.49 -7.19
CA LEU A 8 12.22 11.89 -7.54
C LEU A 8 11.96 10.62 -6.73
N ILE A 9 12.96 9.75 -6.55
CA ILE A 9 12.87 8.53 -5.73
C ILE A 9 12.66 8.88 -4.25
N SER A 10 13.41 9.85 -3.71
CA SER A 10 13.26 10.30 -2.32
C SER A 10 11.87 10.83 -2.04
N ILE A 11 11.25 11.50 -3.00
CA ILE A 11 9.85 11.92 -2.94
C ILE A 11 8.95 10.69 -2.86
N PHE A 12 9.10 9.67 -3.71
CA PHE A 12 8.26 8.46 -3.66
C PHE A 12 8.42 7.63 -2.38
N VAL A 13 9.55 7.74 -1.69
CA VAL A 13 9.74 7.16 -0.35
C VAL A 13 9.00 8.02 0.70
N ALA A 14 9.21 9.33 0.72
CA ALA A 14 8.53 10.16 1.71
C ALA A 14 6.99 10.25 1.49
N VAL A 15 6.54 10.20 0.23
CA VAL A 15 5.17 10.53 -0.19
C VAL A 15 4.10 9.63 0.41
N PRO A 16 4.18 8.29 0.42
CA PRO A 16 3.09 7.45 0.94
C PRO A 16 2.83 7.71 2.43
N LEU A 17 3.89 7.87 3.23
CA LEU A 17 3.78 8.18 4.65
C LEU A 17 3.22 9.59 4.89
N LEU A 18 3.77 10.59 4.19
CA LEU A 18 3.28 11.97 4.29
C LEU A 18 1.84 12.11 3.79
N ALA A 19 1.49 11.42 2.69
CA ALA A 19 0.14 11.39 2.15
C ALA A 19 -0.82 10.71 3.12
N THR A 20 -0.39 9.66 3.83
CA THR A 20 -1.23 9.01 4.86
C THR A 20 -1.54 9.96 6.01
N TRP A 21 -0.52 10.65 6.51
CA TRP A 21 -0.70 11.66 7.54
C TRP A 21 -1.58 12.83 7.05
N PHE A 22 -1.29 13.37 5.87
CA PHE A 22 -2.00 14.52 5.31
C PHE A 22 -3.46 14.20 5.00
N THR A 23 -3.74 13.06 4.36
CA THR A 23 -5.12 12.64 4.06
C THR A 23 -5.94 12.42 5.33
N TYR A 24 -5.32 11.89 6.40
CA TYR A 24 -5.97 11.79 7.70
C TYR A 24 -6.32 13.16 8.29
N LEU A 25 -5.37 14.11 8.29
CA LEU A 25 -5.60 15.46 8.77
C LEU A 25 -6.71 16.17 7.98
N VAL A 26 -6.70 16.07 6.65
CA VAL A 26 -7.74 16.64 5.79
C VAL A 26 -9.10 16.02 6.09
N ALA A 27 -9.18 14.69 6.22
CA ALA A 27 -10.43 14.02 6.54
C ALA A 27 -10.99 14.42 7.92
N ARG A 28 -10.13 14.62 8.92
CA ARG A 28 -10.52 15.12 10.24
C ARG A 28 -10.99 16.57 10.20
N LYS A 29 -10.26 17.45 9.49
CA LYS A 29 -10.65 18.86 9.28
C LYS A 29 -11.96 19.00 8.50
N ALA A 30 -12.28 18.04 7.63
CA ALA A 30 -13.56 17.96 6.92
C ALA A 30 -14.73 17.44 7.81
N GLY A 31 -14.56 17.40 9.13
CA GLY A 31 -15.61 17.03 10.09
C GLY A 31 -15.95 15.53 10.12
N LYS A 32 -15.09 14.66 9.57
CA LYS A 32 -15.34 13.21 9.63
C LYS A 32 -15.00 12.66 11.02
N SER A 33 -15.87 11.79 11.54
CA SER A 33 -15.59 10.96 12.72
C SER A 33 -14.30 10.17 12.52
N GLU A 34 -13.57 9.86 13.59
CA GLU A 34 -12.26 9.20 13.55
C GLU A 34 -12.26 7.94 12.68
N ILE A 35 -13.25 7.05 12.86
CA ILE A 35 -13.37 5.81 12.09
C ILE A 35 -13.56 6.08 10.58
N LYS A 36 -14.36 7.09 10.23
CA LYS A 36 -14.59 7.47 8.82
C LYS A 36 -13.34 8.10 8.21
N ALA A 37 -12.62 8.93 8.97
CA ALA A 37 -11.38 9.54 8.53
C ALA A 37 -10.33 8.47 8.20
N VAL A 38 -10.10 7.51 9.11
CA VAL A 38 -9.18 6.39 8.87
C VAL A 38 -9.58 5.58 7.64
N ARG A 39 -10.87 5.29 7.46
CA ARG A 39 -11.34 4.52 6.29
C ARG A 39 -11.04 5.23 4.97
N ILE A 40 -11.24 6.55 4.92
CA ILE A 40 -10.96 7.37 3.73
C ILE A 40 -9.45 7.39 3.48
N THR A 41 -8.65 7.65 4.52
CA THR A 41 -7.18 7.63 4.46
C THR A 41 -6.70 6.33 3.86
N VAL A 42 -7.04 5.19 4.50
CA VAL A 42 -6.66 3.85 4.04
C VAL A 42 -6.99 3.67 2.56
N TYR A 43 -8.23 3.97 2.15
CA TYR A 43 -8.67 3.78 0.78
C TYR A 43 -7.82 4.55 -0.25
N VAL A 44 -7.55 5.83 0.04
CA VAL A 44 -6.75 6.71 -0.84
C VAL A 44 -5.28 6.29 -0.84
N THR A 45 -4.72 5.95 0.32
CA THR A 45 -3.28 5.71 0.46
C THR A 45 -2.87 4.31 0.02
N THR A 46 -3.77 3.31 0.00
CA THR A 46 -3.44 1.96 -0.51
C THR A 46 -2.88 2.01 -1.93
N ILE A 47 -3.47 2.83 -2.80
CA ILE A 47 -3.01 2.96 -4.19
C ILE A 47 -1.60 3.54 -4.23
N LEU A 48 -1.32 4.55 -3.41
CA LEU A 48 0.01 5.13 -3.29
C LEU A 48 1.04 4.12 -2.77
N TYR A 49 0.69 3.30 -1.78
CA TYR A 49 1.57 2.25 -1.27
C TYR A 49 1.84 1.17 -2.32
N ILE A 50 0.83 0.76 -3.11
CA ILE A 50 1.03 -0.20 -4.20
C ILE A 50 2.04 0.34 -5.22
N ILE A 51 1.89 1.60 -5.63
CA ILE A 51 2.81 2.25 -6.59
C ILE A 51 4.21 2.36 -5.99
N ALA A 52 4.32 2.80 -4.73
CA ALA A 52 5.61 2.95 -4.05
C ALA A 52 6.35 1.61 -3.92
N VAL A 53 5.66 0.55 -3.53
CA VAL A 53 6.24 -0.81 -3.45
C VAL A 53 6.67 -1.30 -4.83
N ALA A 54 5.86 -1.07 -5.88
CA ALA A 54 6.25 -1.42 -7.26
C ALA A 54 7.53 -0.72 -7.71
N MET A 55 7.68 0.56 -7.38
CA MET A 55 8.88 1.33 -7.67
C MET A 55 10.07 0.86 -6.86
N LEU A 56 9.92 0.64 -5.55
CA LEU A 56 10.98 0.14 -4.68
C LEU A 56 11.50 -1.22 -5.15
N LEU A 57 10.61 -2.15 -5.53
CA LEU A 57 11.01 -3.43 -6.09
C LEU A 57 11.82 -3.25 -7.39
N LYS A 58 11.41 -2.33 -8.27
CA LYS A 58 12.16 -2.03 -9.49
C LYS A 58 13.54 -1.46 -9.19
N ILE A 59 13.65 -0.59 -8.19
CA ILE A 59 14.91 0.05 -7.81
C ILE A 59 15.88 -0.97 -7.19
N ILE A 60 15.40 -1.82 -6.28
CA ILE A 60 16.21 -2.78 -5.54
C ILE A 60 16.64 -3.96 -6.41
N PHE A 61 15.71 -4.51 -7.20
CA PHE A 61 15.95 -5.74 -7.98
C PHE A 61 16.23 -5.48 -9.47
N GLY A 62 16.15 -4.23 -9.94
CA GLY A 62 16.41 -3.86 -11.33
C GLY A 62 15.36 -4.30 -12.35
N GLN A 63 14.34 -5.08 -11.95
CA GLN A 63 13.31 -5.63 -12.83
C GLN A 63 11.90 -5.19 -12.40
N THR A 64 10.96 -5.16 -13.34
CA THR A 64 9.55 -4.84 -13.05
C THR A 64 8.81 -6.04 -12.47
N HIS A 65 8.37 -5.93 -11.22
CA HIS A 65 7.69 -7.00 -10.46
C HIS A 65 6.17 -6.75 -10.29
N SER A 66 5.55 -6.00 -11.19
CA SER A 66 4.13 -5.64 -11.10
C SER A 66 3.18 -6.85 -11.11
N GLY A 67 3.56 -7.93 -11.80
CA GLY A 67 2.81 -9.19 -11.79
C GLY A 67 2.68 -9.80 -10.39
N TYR A 68 3.76 -9.79 -9.60
CA TYR A 68 3.73 -10.31 -8.23
C TYR A 68 2.81 -9.51 -7.31
N ILE A 69 2.75 -8.19 -7.49
CA ILE A 69 1.83 -7.31 -6.74
C ILE A 69 0.38 -7.67 -7.05
N LEU A 70 0.05 -7.88 -8.33
CA LEU A 70 -1.29 -8.25 -8.75
C LEU A 70 -1.68 -9.63 -8.22
N VAL A 71 -0.79 -10.61 -8.34
CA VAL A 71 -0.98 -11.95 -7.75
C VAL A 71 -1.20 -11.86 -6.24
N LEU A 72 -0.42 -11.04 -5.53
CA LEU A 72 -0.58 -10.87 -4.09
C LEU A 72 -1.95 -10.28 -3.73
N ILE A 73 -2.42 -9.26 -4.44
CA ILE A 73 -3.76 -8.68 -4.23
C ILE A 73 -4.86 -9.72 -4.48
N LEU A 74 -4.75 -10.49 -5.57
CA LEU A 74 -5.71 -11.54 -5.89
C LEU A 74 -5.69 -12.67 -4.87
N SER A 75 -4.52 -13.07 -4.38
CA SER A 75 -4.37 -14.08 -3.32
C SER A 75 -5.07 -13.64 -2.04
N VAL A 76 -4.91 -12.37 -1.63
CA VAL A 76 -5.62 -11.83 -0.46
C VAL A 76 -7.15 -11.86 -0.69
N LEU A 77 -7.61 -11.48 -1.88
CA LEU A 77 -9.03 -11.56 -2.24
C LEU A 77 -9.56 -13.00 -2.16
N CYS A 78 -8.84 -13.96 -2.73
CA CYS A 78 -9.20 -15.38 -2.68
C CYS A 78 -9.27 -15.91 -1.24
N ILE A 79 -8.31 -15.56 -0.39
CA ILE A 79 -8.31 -15.94 1.03
C ILE A 79 -9.55 -15.39 1.74
N ILE A 80 -9.91 -14.13 1.48
CA ILE A 80 -11.09 -13.50 2.09
C ILE A 80 -12.39 -14.16 1.60
N ILE A 81 -12.50 -14.43 0.31
CA ILE A 81 -13.68 -15.11 -0.26
C ILE A 81 -13.81 -16.53 0.32
N PHE A 82 -12.70 -17.26 0.40
CA PHE A 82 -12.67 -18.60 0.99
C PHE A 82 -13.08 -18.58 2.45
N TYR A 83 -12.58 -17.62 3.24
CA TYR A 83 -13.00 -17.41 4.62
C TYR A 83 -14.49 -17.06 4.70
N GLN A 84 -14.99 -16.18 3.84
CA GLN A 84 -16.39 -15.80 3.81
C GLN A 84 -17.30 -16.99 3.51
N TRP A 85 -16.93 -17.83 2.54
CA TRP A 85 -17.64 -19.06 2.18
C TRP A 85 -17.65 -20.09 3.32
N ARG A 86 -16.55 -20.18 4.09
CA ARG A 86 -16.47 -21.15 5.19
C ARG A 86 -17.36 -20.79 6.39
N TYR A 87 -17.54 -19.50 6.65
CA TYR A 87 -18.21 -18.97 7.85
C TYR A 87 -19.58 -18.34 7.59
N ASN A 88 -19.93 -18.01 6.35
CA ASN A 88 -21.23 -17.45 5.98
C ASN A 88 -21.86 -18.27 4.85
N THR A 89 -23.18 -18.42 4.88
CA THR A 89 -23.95 -19.09 3.83
C THR A 89 -23.94 -18.34 2.50
N GLU A 90 -23.71 -17.03 2.50
CA GLU A 90 -23.70 -16.19 1.30
C GLU A 90 -22.40 -15.38 1.16
N ILE A 91 -21.82 -15.43 -0.05
CA ILE A 91 -20.64 -14.66 -0.41
C ILE A 91 -21.08 -13.27 -0.85
N VAL A 92 -20.87 -12.28 0.01
CA VAL A 92 -21.11 -10.87 -0.32
C VAL A 92 -19.82 -10.24 -0.86
N ILE A 93 -19.67 -10.24 -2.18
CA ILE A 93 -18.46 -9.79 -2.90
C ILE A 93 -18.05 -8.35 -2.52
N SER A 94 -19.02 -7.45 -2.36
CA SER A 94 -18.73 -6.04 -2.00
C SER A 94 -18.04 -5.92 -0.63
N LYS A 95 -18.44 -6.73 0.35
CA LYS A 95 -17.79 -6.78 1.66
C LYS A 95 -16.38 -7.37 1.55
N ALA A 96 -16.20 -8.41 0.72
CA ALA A 96 -14.90 -9.01 0.47
C ALA A 96 -13.92 -7.99 -0.11
N ILE A 97 -14.30 -7.23 -1.15
CA ILE A 97 -13.44 -6.21 -1.78
C ILE A 97 -13.03 -5.13 -0.77
N ILE A 98 -13.98 -4.64 0.05
CA ILE A 98 -13.67 -3.62 1.06
C ILE A 98 -12.67 -4.17 2.10
N LEU A 99 -12.80 -5.43 2.49
CA LEU A 99 -11.87 -6.06 3.42
C LEU A 99 -10.51 -6.29 2.78
N THR A 100 -10.47 -6.76 1.53
CA THR A 100 -9.25 -6.92 0.74
C THR A 100 -8.47 -5.62 0.71
N TRP A 101 -9.13 -4.50 0.42
CA TRP A 101 -8.50 -3.19 0.38
C TRP A 101 -7.86 -2.75 1.70
N ARG A 102 -8.44 -3.17 2.83
CA ARG A 102 -7.89 -2.87 4.17
C ARG A 102 -6.70 -3.75 4.49
N ILE A 103 -6.77 -5.04 4.17
CA ILE A 103 -5.67 -5.97 4.43
C ILE A 103 -4.49 -5.65 3.53
N THR A 104 -4.73 -5.37 2.24
CA THR A 104 -3.68 -4.97 1.30
C THR A 104 -3.03 -3.65 1.71
N PHE A 105 -3.78 -2.69 2.27
CA PHE A 105 -3.17 -1.48 2.85
C PHE A 105 -2.09 -1.80 3.90
N LEU A 106 -2.44 -2.61 4.91
CA LEU A 106 -1.49 -2.98 5.96
C LEU A 106 -0.29 -3.75 5.39
N LEU A 107 -0.55 -4.67 4.48
CA LEU A 107 0.48 -5.49 3.86
C LEU A 107 1.45 -4.62 3.05
N PHE A 108 0.94 -3.73 2.19
CA PHE A 108 1.78 -2.84 1.39
C PHE A 108 2.46 -1.76 2.22
N LEU A 109 1.84 -1.27 3.30
CA LEU A 109 2.50 -0.39 4.27
C LEU A 109 3.72 -1.09 4.89
N PHE A 110 3.55 -2.34 5.34
CA PHE A 110 4.64 -3.09 5.95
C PHE A 110 5.74 -3.44 4.94
N ALA A 111 5.37 -3.91 3.75
CA ALA A 111 6.31 -4.18 2.67
C ALA A 111 7.07 -2.92 2.25
N TYR A 112 6.38 -1.77 2.19
CA TYR A 112 6.98 -0.47 1.92
C TYR A 112 8.05 -0.11 2.96
N LEU A 113 7.75 -0.25 4.26
CA LEU A 113 8.71 0.05 5.33
C LEU A 113 9.94 -0.85 5.24
N LEU A 114 9.74 -2.16 5.05
CA LEU A 114 10.86 -3.11 4.92
C LEU A 114 11.71 -2.84 3.68
N LEU A 115 11.09 -2.67 2.51
CA LEU A 115 11.81 -2.39 1.27
C LEU A 115 12.54 -1.05 1.32
N SER A 116 11.94 -0.04 1.95
CA SER A 116 12.61 1.25 2.15
C SER A 116 13.86 1.09 3.03
N LEU A 117 13.80 0.31 4.11
CA LEU A 117 14.97 0.04 4.96
C LEU A 117 16.05 -0.72 4.18
N VAL A 118 15.66 -1.77 3.45
CA VAL A 118 16.58 -2.56 2.60
C VAL A 118 17.24 -1.66 1.56
N GLY A 119 16.49 -0.80 0.88
CA GLY A 119 17.02 0.12 -0.13
C GLY A 119 18.01 1.13 0.45
N VAL A 120 17.74 1.65 1.66
CA VAL A 120 18.68 2.54 2.37
C VAL A 120 19.95 1.79 2.76
N ILE A 121 19.84 0.60 3.34
CA ILE A 121 20.97 -0.24 3.74
C ILE A 121 21.84 -0.56 2.51
N GLN A 122 21.25 -1.04 1.42
CA GLN A 122 21.99 -1.35 0.20
C GLN A 122 22.79 -0.15 -0.29
N ARG A 123 22.19 1.05 -0.28
CA ARG A 123 22.86 2.26 -0.79
C ARG A 123 23.95 2.82 0.12
N ILE A 124 23.92 2.48 1.41
CA ILE A 124 24.97 2.88 2.36
C ILE A 124 26.16 1.93 2.28
N PHE A 125 25.91 0.61 2.12
CA PHE A 125 26.95 -0.42 2.18
C PHE A 125 27.51 -0.83 0.80
N TYR A 126 26.79 -0.62 -0.29
CA TYR A 126 27.18 -0.91 -1.67
C TYR A 126 27.03 0.33 -2.57
#